data_AF-A0A8J7K9S3-F1
#
_entry.id   AF-A0A8J7K9S3-F1
#
_cell.length_a   1.000
_cell.length_b   1.000
_cell.length_c   1.000
_cell.angle_alpha   90.00
_cell.angle_beta   90.00
_cell.angle_gamma   90.00
#
_symmetry.space_group_name_H-M   'P 1'
#
loop_
_entity.id
_entity.type
_entity.pdbx_description
1 polymer ?
#
loop_
_entity_poly.entity_id
_entity_poly.type
_entity_poly.pdbx_seq_one_letter_code
_entity_poly.pdbx_strand_id
1 'polypeptide(L)'
;MTQSNYQPAQFPQSLDTVSPTWKIKLLYDGQCPLCLREVNFLRKRDAGRGLVAFVDITDDNYDSTAHGDVSFEAAMGRIHAILPDGTVVKNVEVFRQVYEVLGMGWVYAATKLPLIGAIADVLYGIWAKWRLALTGRPDLGTLVAQRQQRLQTCSQSRCRLPNVDANSN
;
A
#
# COMPACT_ATOMS: atom_id res chain seq x y z
N MET A 1 58.15 -32.89 0.16
CA MET A 1 56.77 -33.36 0.42
C MET A 1 56.14 -32.42 1.43
N THR A 2 55.51 -31.34 0.96
CA THR A 2 54.72 -30.43 1.80
C THR A 2 53.28 -30.54 1.33
N GLN A 3 52.45 -31.21 2.14
CA GLN A 3 51.02 -31.35 1.85
C GLN A 3 50.32 -30.02 2.17
N SER A 4 49.72 -29.43 1.15
CA SER A 4 48.90 -28.23 1.21
C SER A 4 47.51 -28.61 1.75
N ASN A 5 47.23 -28.29 3.01
CA ASN A 5 45.88 -28.39 3.57
C ASN A 5 45.04 -27.19 3.09
N TYR A 6 44.26 -27.41 2.03
CA TYR A 6 43.24 -26.47 1.57
C TYR A 6 41.87 -26.94 2.06
N GLN A 7 41.29 -26.21 3.01
CA GLN A 7 39.90 -26.37 3.44
C GLN A 7 39.07 -25.28 2.74
N PRO A 8 38.07 -25.61 1.91
CA PRO A 8 37.21 -24.58 1.34
C PRO A 8 36.35 -23.95 2.44
N ALA A 9 36.30 -22.62 2.45
CA ALA A 9 35.41 -21.87 3.32
C ALA A 9 33.94 -22.21 2.96
N GLN A 10 33.20 -22.70 3.94
CA GLN A 10 31.76 -22.93 3.84
C GLN A 10 31.06 -21.58 3.82
N PHE A 11 30.39 -21.25 2.71
CA PHE A 11 29.46 -20.13 2.65
C PHE A 11 28.27 -20.43 3.55
N PRO A 12 27.93 -19.58 4.54
CA PRO A 12 26.70 -19.77 5.30
C PRO A 12 25.51 -19.56 4.37
N GLN A 13 24.84 -20.67 4.01
CA GLN A 13 23.55 -20.67 3.33
C GLN A 13 22.45 -20.54 4.37
N SER A 14 22.06 -19.31 4.69
CA SER A 14 20.72 -19.03 5.20
C SER A 14 20.37 -17.58 4.92
N LEU A 15 19.76 -17.34 3.75
CA LEU A 15 18.90 -16.18 3.55
C LEU A 15 17.68 -16.42 4.45
N ASP A 16 17.80 -16.04 5.72
CA ASP A 16 16.66 -15.91 6.60
C ASP A 16 15.80 -14.77 6.03
N THR A 17 14.87 -15.11 5.15
CA THR A 17 13.84 -14.19 4.70
C THR A 17 13.00 -13.87 5.93
N VAL A 18 13.35 -12.79 6.63
CA VAL A 18 12.62 -12.30 7.80
C VAL A 18 11.21 -12.00 7.31
N SER A 19 10.28 -12.91 7.62
CA SER A 19 8.88 -12.74 7.30
C SER A 19 8.41 -11.42 7.92
N PRO A 20 7.70 -10.57 7.18
CA PRO A 20 7.24 -9.31 7.72
C PRO A 20 6.33 -9.52 8.94
N THR A 21 6.40 -8.60 9.90
CA THR A 21 5.55 -8.62 11.11
C THR A 21 4.09 -8.32 10.78
N TRP A 22 3.83 -7.57 9.70
CA TRP A 22 2.49 -7.30 9.19
C TRP A 22 1.91 -8.51 8.44
N LYS A 23 0.57 -8.60 8.43
CA LYS A 23 -0.20 -9.66 7.75
C LYS A 23 -0.79 -9.21 6.42
N ILE A 24 -0.97 -7.91 6.24
CA ILE A 24 -1.41 -7.32 4.97
C ILE A 24 -0.86 -5.89 4.85
N LYS A 25 -0.43 -5.50 3.66
CA LYS A 25 0.01 -4.15 3.35
C LYS A 25 -1.04 -3.46 2.48
N LEU A 26 -1.69 -2.41 3.01
CA LEU A 26 -2.75 -1.66 2.35
C LEU A 26 -2.18 -0.43 1.63
N LEU A 27 -2.34 -0.38 0.30
CA LEU A 27 -2.00 0.80 -0.50
C LEU A 27 -3.19 1.75 -0.56
N TYR A 28 -3.02 2.99 -0.11
CA TYR A 28 -4.11 3.97 -0.03
C TYR A 28 -3.70 5.34 -0.59
N ASP A 29 -4.70 6.10 -1.01
CA ASP A 29 -4.55 7.48 -1.48
C ASP A 29 -4.69 8.47 -0.31
N GLY A 30 -3.56 8.98 0.20
CA GLY A 30 -3.55 9.92 1.32
C GLY A 30 -4.09 11.31 1.00
N GLN A 31 -4.33 11.64 -0.27
CA GLN A 31 -4.97 12.88 -0.67
C GLN A 31 -6.48 12.72 -0.92
N CYS A 32 -7.05 11.54 -0.68
CA CYS A 32 -8.50 11.31 -0.76
C CYS A 32 -9.13 11.31 0.65
N PRO A 33 -9.97 12.31 1.02
CA PRO A 33 -10.57 12.39 2.35
C PRO A 33 -11.38 11.16 2.77
N LEU A 34 -12.02 10.46 1.82
CA LEU A 34 -12.75 9.23 2.11
C LEU A 34 -11.78 8.06 2.41
N CYS A 35 -10.69 7.96 1.65
CA CYS A 35 -9.66 6.94 1.91
C CYS A 35 -8.99 7.18 3.26
N LEU A 36 -8.69 8.43 3.62
CA LEU A 36 -8.12 8.77 4.92
C LEU A 36 -9.04 8.42 6.09
N ARG A 37 -10.35 8.69 5.97
CA ARG A 37 -11.33 8.31 7.01
C ARG A 37 -11.31 6.81 7.26
N GLU A 38 -11.33 6.02 6.19
CA GLU A 38 -11.26 4.56 6.25
C GLU A 38 -9.94 4.09 6.88
N VAL A 39 -8.80 4.58 6.39
CA VAL A 39 -7.47 4.23 6.93
C VAL A 39 -7.33 4.60 8.40
N ASN A 40 -7.86 5.74 8.83
CA ASN A 40 -7.83 6.14 10.24
C ASN A 40 -8.71 5.25 11.11
N PHE A 41 -9.86 4.80 10.61
CA PHE A 41 -10.68 3.79 11.28
C PHE A 41 -9.91 2.46 11.42
N LEU A 42 -9.30 1.99 10.33
CA LEU A 42 -8.54 0.74 10.31
C LEU A 42 -7.31 0.80 11.24
N ARG A 43 -6.58 1.92 11.27
CA ARG A 43 -5.46 2.16 12.19
C ARG A 43 -5.90 2.07 13.65
N LYS A 44 -7.02 2.72 14.00
CA LYS A 44 -7.59 2.64 15.36
C LYS A 44 -7.95 1.19 15.72
N ARG A 45 -8.45 0.42 14.76
CA ARG A 45 -8.84 -0.98 14.96
C ARG A 45 -7.65 -1.94 15.02
N ASP A 46 -6.56 -1.64 14.30
CA ASP A 46 -5.28 -2.32 14.43
C ASP A 46 -4.72 -2.14 15.85
N ALA A 47 -4.97 -0.99 16.47
CA ALA A 47 -4.68 -0.71 17.87
C ALA A 47 -3.20 -0.93 18.23
N GLY A 48 -2.30 -0.61 17.30
CA GLY A 48 -0.85 -0.73 17.48
C GLY A 48 -0.29 -2.14 17.34
N ARG A 49 -1.11 -3.13 16.95
CA ARG A 49 -0.65 -4.51 16.73
C ARG A 49 0.27 -4.63 15.51
N GLY A 50 0.20 -3.69 14.56
CA GLY A 50 1.03 -3.70 13.36
C GLY A 50 0.62 -4.79 12.37
N LEU A 51 -0.62 -5.27 12.40
CA LEU A 51 -1.08 -6.33 11.49
C LEU A 51 -1.30 -5.80 10.08
N VAL A 52 -1.61 -4.51 9.95
CA VAL A 52 -1.79 -3.83 8.67
C VAL A 52 -0.67 -2.80 8.49
N ALA A 53 0.15 -2.98 7.44
CA ALA A 53 1.09 -1.96 7.00
C ALA A 53 0.37 -0.98 6.07
N PHE A 54 0.30 0.30 6.43
CA PHE A 54 -0.39 1.31 5.62
C PHE A 54 0.61 2.09 4.78
N VAL A 55 0.44 2.10 3.46
CA VAL A 55 1.34 2.78 2.51
C VAL A 55 0.56 3.84 1.74
N ASP A 56 0.99 5.09 1.88
CA ASP A 56 0.45 6.21 1.14
C ASP A 56 1.05 6.27 -0.26
N ILE A 57 0.23 6.07 -1.29
CA ILE A 57 0.69 6.10 -2.69
C ILE A 57 0.98 7.52 -3.17
N THR A 58 0.49 8.54 -2.45
CA THR A 58 0.73 9.94 -2.79
C THR A 58 2.05 10.48 -2.27
N ASP A 59 2.75 9.72 -1.43
CA ASP A 59 4.12 10.02 -1.01
C ASP A 59 5.04 10.03 -2.24
N ASP A 60 5.90 11.04 -2.35
CA ASP A 60 6.84 11.15 -3.47
C ASP A 60 7.91 10.05 -3.41
N ASN A 61 8.15 9.43 -2.25
CA ASN A 61 9.01 8.26 -2.07
C ASN A 61 8.31 6.91 -2.34
N TYR A 62 7.03 6.91 -2.74
CA TYR A 62 6.36 5.67 -3.12
C TYR A 62 7.08 4.99 -4.28
N ASP A 63 7.58 3.77 -4.02
CA ASP A 63 8.28 2.91 -4.96
C ASP A 63 7.43 1.67 -5.27
N SER A 64 7.03 1.52 -6.53
CA SER A 64 6.21 0.38 -6.96
C SER A 64 6.95 -0.95 -6.82
N THR A 65 8.27 -0.99 -6.97
CA THR A 65 9.06 -2.24 -6.93
C THR A 65 9.07 -2.83 -5.52
N ALA A 66 9.08 -1.97 -4.49
CA ALA A 66 8.91 -2.38 -3.09
C ALA A 66 7.47 -2.81 -2.73
N HIS A 67 6.53 -2.61 -3.65
CA HIS A 67 5.08 -2.71 -3.43
C HIS A 67 4.38 -3.57 -4.49
N GLY A 68 4.98 -4.72 -4.84
CA GLY A 68 4.35 -5.73 -5.70
C GLY A 68 4.13 -5.26 -7.14
N ASP A 69 5.03 -4.39 -7.62
CA ASP A 69 4.99 -3.76 -8.94
C ASP A 69 3.69 -2.99 -9.23
N VAL A 70 2.99 -2.57 -8.18
CA VAL A 70 1.79 -1.74 -8.32
C VAL A 70 2.23 -0.31 -8.61
N SER A 71 2.12 0.11 -9.87
CA SER A 71 2.42 1.48 -10.27
C SER A 71 1.53 2.50 -9.55
N PHE A 72 1.99 3.75 -9.43
CA PHE A 72 1.18 4.84 -8.89
C PHE A 72 -0.16 4.97 -9.61
N GLU A 73 -0.15 4.88 -10.95
CA GLU A 73 -1.36 4.95 -11.76
C GLU A 73 -2.32 3.79 -11.45
N ALA A 74 -1.81 2.55 -11.33
CA ALA A 74 -2.62 1.39 -10.99
C ALA A 74 -3.24 1.53 -9.59
N ALA A 75 -2.45 1.94 -8.60
CA ALA A 75 -2.92 2.14 -7.23
C ALA A 75 -3.90 3.32 -7.11
N MET A 76 -3.78 4.32 -7.99
CA MET A 76 -4.71 5.44 -8.06
C MET A 76 -6.01 5.04 -8.79
N GLY A 77 -5.97 4.07 -9.70
CA GLY A 77 -7.14 3.57 -10.41
C GLY A 77 -8.04 2.68 -9.56
N ARG A 78 -7.46 1.82 -8.71
CA ARG A 78 -8.18 0.85 -7.86
C ARG A 78 -7.43 0.61 -6.55
N ILE A 79 -8.15 0.23 -5.50
CA ILE A 79 -7.50 -0.18 -4.24
C ILE A 79 -6.71 -1.48 -4.40
N HIS A 80 -5.56 -1.53 -3.73
CA HIS A 80 -4.65 -2.66 -3.73
C HIS A 80 -4.19 -2.98 -2.31
N ALA A 81 -3.92 -4.26 -2.05
CA ALA A 81 -3.17 -4.71 -0.90
C ALA A 81 -2.18 -5.80 -1.29
N ILE A 82 -1.15 -6.00 -0.46
CA ILE A 82 -0.08 -6.98 -0.70
C ILE A 82 0.01 -7.89 0.51
N LEU A 83 0.06 -9.18 0.26
CA LEU A 83 0.24 -10.22 1.29
C LEU A 83 1.73 -10.49 1.55
N PRO A 84 2.08 -11.15 2.68
CA PRO A 84 3.47 -11.42 3.05
C PRO A 84 4.25 -12.25 2.01
N ASP A 85 3.54 -13.07 1.23
CA ASP A 85 4.08 -13.88 0.14
C ASP A 85 4.27 -13.09 -1.17
N GLY A 86 3.91 -11.81 -1.19
CA GLY A 86 3.95 -10.94 -2.37
C GLY A 86 2.67 -10.94 -3.21
N THR A 87 1.64 -11.71 -2.85
CA THR A 87 0.38 -11.75 -3.58
C THR A 87 -0.32 -10.38 -3.55
N VAL A 88 -0.66 -9.85 -4.74
CA VAL A 88 -1.39 -8.59 -4.89
C VAL A 88 -2.90 -8.83 -4.96
N VAL A 89 -3.61 -8.25 -4.01
CA VAL A 89 -5.06 -8.27 -3.86
C VAL A 89 -5.65 -6.94 -4.33
N LYS A 90 -6.85 -6.94 -4.94
CA LYS A 90 -7.47 -5.75 -5.56
C LYS A 90 -8.96 -5.64 -5.25
N ASN A 91 -9.53 -4.45 -5.46
CA ASN A 91 -10.97 -4.17 -5.33
C ASN A 91 -11.51 -4.52 -3.94
N VAL A 92 -12.77 -4.99 -3.86
CA VAL A 92 -13.47 -5.18 -2.59
C VAL A 92 -12.83 -6.29 -1.74
N GLU A 93 -12.14 -7.23 -2.37
CA GLU A 93 -11.36 -8.28 -1.70
C GLU A 93 -10.26 -7.69 -0.78
N VAL A 94 -9.73 -6.51 -1.09
CA VAL A 94 -8.79 -5.81 -0.20
C VAL A 94 -9.43 -5.52 1.15
N PHE A 95 -10.63 -4.93 1.15
CA PHE A 95 -11.35 -4.64 2.39
C PHE A 95 -11.68 -5.92 3.14
N ARG A 96 -12.10 -6.98 2.44
CA ARG A 96 -12.39 -8.28 3.06
C ARG A 96 -11.19 -8.79 3.86
N GLN A 97 -10.01 -8.83 3.24
CA GLN A 97 -8.82 -9.37 3.89
C GLN A 97 -8.31 -8.48 5.01
N VAL A 98 -8.35 -7.16 4.84
CA VAL A 98 -7.98 -6.23 5.92
C VAL A 98 -8.91 -6.39 7.13
N TYR A 99 -10.23 -6.50 6.91
CA TYR A 99 -11.19 -6.71 7.99
C TYR A 99 -10.98 -8.06 8.68
N GLU A 100 -10.70 -9.11 7.92
CA GLU A 100 -10.37 -10.43 8.47
C GLU A 100 -9.14 -10.40 9.36
N VAL A 101 -8.03 -9.79 8.88
CA VAL A 101 -6.80 -9.57 9.65
C VAL A 101 -7.07 -8.81 10.95
N LEU A 102 -7.97 -7.82 10.91
CA LEU A 102 -8.31 -7.01 12.08
C LEU A 102 -9.34 -7.65 13.02
N GLY A 103 -9.84 -8.85 12.71
CA GLY A 103 -10.84 -9.57 13.53
C GLY A 103 -12.27 -9.04 13.35
N MET A 104 -12.57 -8.45 12.20
CA MET A 104 -13.88 -7.93 11.79
C MET A 104 -14.49 -8.70 10.62
N GLY A 105 -14.04 -9.93 10.37
CA GLY A 105 -14.54 -10.76 9.27
C GLY A 105 -16.07 -10.96 9.29
N TRP A 106 -16.70 -10.91 10.47
CA TRP A 106 -18.15 -11.00 10.63
C TRP A 106 -18.92 -9.86 9.94
N VAL A 107 -18.36 -8.65 9.92
CA VAL A 107 -18.97 -7.47 9.26
C VAL A 107 -19.13 -7.75 7.77
N TYR A 108 -18.10 -8.35 7.16
CA TYR A 108 -18.10 -8.68 5.75
C TYR A 108 -18.82 -9.99 5.43
N ALA A 109 -18.88 -10.93 6.37
CA ALA A 109 -19.70 -12.14 6.22
C ALA A 109 -21.18 -11.79 6.08
N ALA A 110 -21.65 -10.76 6.80
CA ALA A 110 -23.03 -10.26 6.68
C ALA A 110 -23.32 -9.62 5.30
N THR A 111 -22.32 -9.04 4.63
CA THR A 111 -22.49 -8.43 3.30
C THR A 111 -22.32 -9.42 2.14
N LYS A 112 -22.00 -10.69 2.43
CA LYS A 112 -21.62 -11.73 1.45
C LYS A 112 -22.78 -12.54 0.86
N LEU A 113 -24.04 -12.11 1.00
CA LEU A 113 -25.14 -12.75 0.27
C LEU A 113 -24.81 -12.75 -1.24
N PRO A 114 -24.92 -13.89 -1.96
CA PRO A 114 -24.24 -14.13 -3.24
C PRO A 114 -24.53 -13.12 -4.36
N LEU A 115 -25.60 -12.33 -4.23
CA LEU A 115 -25.95 -11.27 -5.16
C LEU A 115 -25.18 -9.95 -4.92
N ILE A 116 -24.70 -9.72 -3.69
CA ILE A 116 -24.15 -8.41 -3.26
C ILE A 116 -22.69 -8.23 -3.69
N GLY A 117 -21.90 -9.30 -3.77
CA GLY A 117 -20.47 -9.21 -4.12
C GLY A 117 -20.21 -8.58 -5.49
N ALA A 118 -20.87 -9.08 -6.54
CA ALA A 118 -20.74 -8.53 -7.89
C ALA A 118 -21.26 -7.08 -7.98
N ILE A 119 -22.34 -6.76 -7.26
CA ILE A 119 -22.87 -5.40 -7.19
C ILE A 119 -21.88 -4.48 -6.48
N ALA A 120 -21.26 -4.93 -5.38
CA ALA A 120 -20.27 -4.17 -4.64
C ALA A 120 -19.03 -3.85 -5.49
N ASP A 121 -18.53 -4.80 -6.28
CA ASP A 121 -17.43 -4.55 -7.20
C ASP A 121 -17.79 -3.53 -8.30
N VAL A 122 -19.01 -3.59 -8.83
CA VAL A 122 -19.51 -2.61 -9.82
C VAL A 122 -19.65 -1.22 -9.19
N LEU A 123 -20.31 -1.12 -8.03
CA LEU A 123 -20.47 0.13 -7.29
C LEU A 123 -19.12 0.72 -6.91
N TYR A 124 -18.18 -0.12 -6.48
CA TYR A 124 -16.82 0.29 -6.17
C TYR A 124 -16.10 0.81 -7.42
N GLY A 125 -16.25 0.15 -8.57
CA GLY A 125 -15.67 0.62 -9.83
C GLY A 125 -16.22 1.98 -10.27
N ILE A 126 -17.51 2.24 -10.05
CA ILE A 126 -18.11 3.56 -10.29
C ILE A 126 -17.52 4.57 -9.31
N TRP A 127 -17.53 4.28 -8.01
CA TRP A 127 -16.96 5.16 -7.00
C TRP A 127 -15.49 5.48 -7.28
N ALA A 128 -14.67 4.49 -7.65
CA ALA A 128 -13.25 4.68 -7.95
C ALA A 128 -13.01 5.65 -9.12
N LYS A 129 -13.89 5.64 -10.13
CA LYS A 129 -13.85 6.60 -11.25
C LYS A 129 -14.29 8.01 -10.83
N TRP A 130 -15.34 8.10 -10.02
CA TRP A 130 -15.94 9.38 -9.63
C TRP A 130 -15.24 10.04 -8.45
N ARG A 131 -14.44 9.30 -7.66
CA ARG A 131 -13.84 9.80 -6.41
C ARG A 131 -12.98 11.05 -6.63
N LEU A 132 -12.25 11.13 -7.74
CA LEU A 132 -11.41 12.30 -8.02
C LEU A 132 -12.28 13.55 -8.22
N ALA A 133 -13.30 13.47 -9.08
CA ALA A 133 -14.24 14.56 -9.29
C ALA A 133 -15.02 14.94 -8.02
N LEU A 134 -15.53 13.95 -7.29
CA LEU A 134 -16.30 14.17 -6.05
C LEU A 134 -15.48 14.77 -4.90
N THR A 135 -14.15 14.58 -4.92
CA THR A 135 -13.24 15.16 -3.93
C THR A 135 -12.53 16.42 -4.42
N GLY A 136 -12.96 16.98 -5.57
CA GLY A 136 -12.39 18.20 -6.14
C GLY A 136 -10.97 18.04 -6.67
N ARG A 137 -10.55 16.81 -6.98
CA ARG A 137 -9.21 16.50 -7.49
C ARG A 137 -9.17 16.50 -9.02
N PRO A 138 -8.01 16.79 -9.63
CA PRO A 138 -7.78 16.60 -11.06
C PRO A 138 -8.00 15.15 -11.49
N ASP A 139 -8.19 14.93 -12.79
CA ASP A 139 -8.26 13.59 -13.36
C ASP A 139 -6.94 12.82 -13.20
N LEU A 140 -7.01 11.50 -13.43
CA LEU A 140 -5.87 10.61 -13.24
C LEU A 140 -4.66 10.98 -14.11
N GLY A 141 -4.87 11.39 -15.36
CA GLY A 141 -3.79 11.78 -16.26
C GLY A 141 -3.06 13.01 -15.75
N THR A 142 -3.81 14.01 -15.30
CA THR A 142 -3.24 15.21 -14.67
C THR A 142 -2.46 14.88 -13.39
N LEU A 143 -2.97 13.99 -12.54
CA LEU A 143 -2.26 13.57 -11.32
C LEU A 143 -0.94 12.85 -11.62
N VAL A 144 -0.93 11.98 -12.63
CA VAL A 144 0.29 11.29 -13.09
C VAL A 144 1.30 12.31 -13.62
N ALA A 145 0.87 13.25 -14.46
CA ALA A 145 1.73 14.29 -15.01
C ALA A 145 2.32 15.20 -13.91
N GLN A 146 1.49 15.63 -12.95
CA GLN A 146 1.94 16.43 -11.81
C GLN A 146 2.96 15.68 -10.95
N ARG A 147 2.75 14.37 -10.71
CA ARG A 147 3.73 13.54 -9.98
C ARG A 147 5.06 13.49 -10.74
N GLN A 148 5.04 13.24 -12.04
CA GLN A 148 6.25 13.20 -12.86
C GLN A 148 7.01 14.53 -12.82
N GLN A 149 6.31 15.65 -12.91
CA GLN A 149 6.91 16.99 -12.80
C GLN A 149 7.57 17.22 -11.42
N ARG A 150 6.91 16.83 -10.32
CA ARG A 150 7.49 16.95 -8.97
C ARG A 150 8.76 16.11 -8.83
N LEU A 151 8.73 14.86 -9.28
CA LEU A 151 9.88 13.96 -9.21
C LEU A 151 11.06 14.46 -10.08
N GLN A 152 10.79 14.95 -11.29
CA GLN A 152 11.81 15.54 -12.18
C GLN A 152 12.42 16.81 -11.56
N THR A 153 11.60 17.67 -10.96
CA THR A 153 12.07 18.88 -10.30
C THR A 153 13.00 18.54 -9.13
N CYS A 154 12.67 17.50 -8.34
CA CYS A 154 13.56 17.03 -7.27
C CYS A 154 14.83 16.33 -7.76
N SER A 155 14.84 15.77 -8.97
CA SER A 155 16.05 15.20 -9.56
C SER A 155 17.02 16.28 -10.08
N GLN A 156 16.51 17.44 -10.52
CA GLN A 156 17.30 18.51 -11.12
C GLN A 156 17.75 19.57 -10.10
N SER A 157 16.96 19.81 -9.06
CA SER A 157 17.31 20.71 -7.96
C SER A 157 17.41 19.87 -6.69
N ARG A 158 18.59 19.83 -6.05
CA ARG A 158 18.81 19.17 -4.74
C ARG A 158 17.67 19.53 -3.78
N CYS A 159 16.65 18.68 -3.67
CA CYS A 159 15.49 18.95 -2.86
C CYS A 159 15.93 18.98 -1.40
N ARG A 160 15.88 20.18 -0.79
CA ARG A 160 15.92 20.31 0.66
C ARG A 160 14.56 19.83 1.15
N LEU A 161 14.50 18.59 1.67
CA LEU A 161 13.33 18.13 2.41
C LEU A 161 13.04 19.17 3.51
N PRO A 162 11.81 19.70 3.64
CA PRO A 162 11.47 20.50 4.81
C PRO A 162 11.70 19.62 6.03
N ASN A 163 12.60 20.08 6.90
CA ASN A 163 13.01 19.38 8.10
C ASN A 163 11.78 19.21 8.99
N VAL A 164 11.23 17.99 9.06
CA VAL A 164 10.11 17.68 9.95
C VAL A 164 10.66 17.36 11.34
N ASP A 165 11.37 18.32 11.94
CA ASP A 165 11.85 18.27 13.32
C ASP A 165 11.91 19.71 13.86
N ALA A 166 10.73 20.28 14.16
CA ALA A 166 10.61 21.47 14.99
C ALA A 166 9.21 21.54 15.61
N ASN A 167 8.83 20.54 16.40
CA ASN A 167 8.02 20.82 17.58
C ASN A 167 8.16 19.73 18.64
N SER A 168 9.14 19.93 19.51
CA SER A 168 9.18 19.39 20.86
C SER A 168 9.50 20.54 21.80
N ASN A 169 8.46 21.30 22.15
CA ASN A 169 8.24 21.86 23.48
C ASN A 169 6.82 22.41 23.59
#